data_AF-A0AA97DPB1-F1
#
_entry.id   AF-A0AA97DPB1-F1
#
_cell.length_a   1.000
_cell.length_b   1.000
_cell.length_c   1.000
_cell.angle_alpha   90.00
_cell.angle_beta   90.00
_cell.angle_gamma   90.00
#
_symmetry.space_group_name_H-M   'P 1'
#
loop_
_entity.id
_entity.type
_entity.pdbx_description
1 polymer ?
#
loop_
_entity_poly.entity_id
_entity_poly.type
_entity_poly.pdbx_seq_one_letter_code
_entity_poly.pdbx_strand_id
1 'polypeptide(L)' 'MDQITVKVSDLCHLAEQLKQDDMQYVRLMLLEAEDDMPASIAITAIESASSEYPVDYDGIDAAESVEI' A
#
# COMPACT_ATOMS: atom_id res chain seq x y z
N MET A 1 3.09 -2.21 16.07
CA MET A 1 2.80 -3.58 15.53
C MET A 1 3.56 -3.72 14.22
N ASP A 2 4.16 -4.87 13.91
CA ASP A 2 5.00 -4.99 12.69
C ASP A 2 4.25 -5.51 11.46
N GLN A 3 2.99 -5.88 11.61
CA GLN A 3 2.14 -6.42 10.55
C GLN A 3 0.69 -5.96 10.72
N ILE A 4 -0.04 -5.89 9.61
CA ILE A 4 -1.49 -5.68 9.57
C ILE A 4 -2.13 -6.74 8.67
N THR A 5 -3.39 -7.04 8.93
CA THR A 5 -4.21 -7.84 8.01
C THR A 5 -4.92 -6.90 7.05
N VAL A 6 -4.91 -7.18 5.75
CA VAL A 6 -5.61 -6.40 4.71
C VAL A 6 -6.46 -7.31 3.85
N LYS A 7 -7.43 -6.74 3.12
CA LYS A 7 -8.22 -7.53 2.16
C LYS A 7 -7.37 -7.84 0.94
N VAL A 8 -7.43 -9.10 0.50
CA VAL A 8 -6.73 -9.55 -0.73
C VAL A 8 -7.23 -8.79 -1.96
N SER A 9 -8.52 -8.41 -2.00
CA SER A 9 -9.08 -7.60 -3.08
C SER A 9 -8.35 -6.27 -3.28
N ASP A 10 -7.98 -5.63 -2.18
CA ASP A 10 -7.39 -4.29 -2.21
C ASP A 10 -5.93 -4.37 -2.68
N LEU A 11 -5.22 -5.43 -2.27
CA LEU A 11 -3.90 -5.77 -2.81
C LEU A 11 -3.94 -6.07 -4.31
N CYS A 12 -4.92 -6.85 -4.78
CA CYS A 12 -5.07 -7.15 -6.20
C CYS A 12 -5.38 -5.90 -7.00
N HIS A 13 -6.29 -5.05 -6.52
CA HIS A 13 -6.64 -3.80 -7.19
C HIS A 13 -5.43 -2.87 -7.32
N LEU A 14 -4.67 -2.69 -6.23
CA LEU A 14 -3.44 -1.91 -6.25
C LEU A 14 -2.41 -2.49 -7.24
N ALA A 15 -2.21 -3.81 -7.24
CA ALA A 15 -1.26 -4.45 -8.16
C ALA A 15 -1.68 -4.29 -9.63
N GLU A 16 -2.98 -4.34 -9.93
CA GLU A 16 -3.51 -4.06 -11.26
C GLU A 16 -3.28 -2.61 -11.67
N GLN A 17 -3.52 -1.66 -10.75
CA GLN A 17 -3.30 -0.23 -10.99
C GLN A 17 -1.81 0.07 -11.24
N LEU A 18 -0.91 -0.40 -10.38
CA LEU A 18 0.54 -0.25 -10.54
C LEU A 18 1.02 -0.80 -11.89
N LYS A 19 0.46 -1.92 -12.32
CA LYS A 19 0.76 -2.51 -13.63
C LYS A 19 0.22 -1.67 -14.79
N GLN A 20 -0.98 -1.11 -14.67
CA GLN A 20 -1.55 -0.23 -15.69
C GLN A 20 -0.75 1.06 -15.86
N ASP A 21 -0.16 1.54 -14.77
CA ASP A 21 0.69 2.73 -14.74
C ASP A 21 2.16 2.43 -15.08
N ASP A 22 2.49 1.20 -15.55
CA ASP A 22 3.84 0.75 -15.90
C ASP A 22 4.89 0.93 -14.77
N MET A 23 4.45 0.89 -13.51
CA MET A 23 5.33 0.99 -12.34
C MET A 23 6.15 -0.29 -12.17
N GLN A 24 7.46 -0.15 -11.97
CA GLN A 24 8.38 -1.29 -11.84
C GLN A 24 8.75 -1.61 -10.39
N TYR A 25 8.77 -0.60 -9.52
CA TYR A 25 9.16 -0.76 -8.12
C TYR A 25 8.16 -0.06 -7.21
N VAL A 26 7.93 -0.65 -6.06
CA VAL A 26 7.02 -0.13 -5.04
C VAL A 26 7.71 -0.14 -3.68
N ARG A 27 7.50 0.94 -2.93
CA ARG A 27 7.88 1.07 -1.52
C ARG A 27 6.60 1.00 -0.69
N LEU A 28 6.60 0.10 0.29
CA LEU A 28 5.50 -0.09 1.22
C LEU A 28 5.96 0.38 2.61
N MET A 29 5.16 1.22 3.24
CA MET A 29 5.41 1.72 4.60
C MET A 29 4.22 1.40 5.48
N LEU A 30 4.46 0.72 6.61
CA LEU A 30 3.44 0.47 7.60
C LEU A 30 3.22 1.74 8.44
N LEU A 31 1.99 2.20 8.50
CA LEU A 31 1.54 3.29 9.36
C LEU A 31 0.76 2.71 10.52
N GLU A 32 1.14 3.08 11.74
CA GLU A 32 0.43 2.65 12.95
C GLU A 32 -0.94 3.31 13.03
N ALA A 33 -1.87 2.66 13.74
CA ALA A 33 -3.18 3.25 13.99
C ALA A 33 -3.03 4.51 14.85
N GLU A 34 -3.74 5.57 14.48
CA GLU A 34 -3.92 6.77 15.30
C GLU A 34 -5.36 6.80 15.81
N ASP A 35 -5.66 7.61 16.83
CA ASP A 35 -6.90 7.55 17.64
C ASP A 35 -8.21 7.42 16.82
N ASP A 36 -8.26 7.98 15.60
CA ASP A 36 -9.41 7.95 14.69
C ASP A 36 -9.14 7.25 13.34
N MET A 37 -7.98 6.63 13.14
CA MET A 37 -7.60 5.99 11.86
C MET A 37 -7.03 4.59 12.07
N PRO A 38 -7.48 3.59 11.27
CA PRO A 38 -6.90 2.26 11.32
C PRO A 38 -5.42 2.31 10.89
N ALA A 39 -4.64 1.33 11.33
CA ALA A 39 -3.31 1.10 10.78
C ALA A 39 -3.43 0.85 9.26
N SER A 40 -2.45 1.27 8.48
CA SER A 40 -2.52 1.17 7.02
C SER A 40 -1.15 0.93 6.39
N ILE A 41 -1.15 0.57 5.10
CA ILE A 41 0.05 0.53 4.27
C ILE A 41 0.00 1.74 3.34
N ALA A 42 0.98 2.63 3.45
CA ALA A 42 1.23 3.69 2.48
C ALA A 42 2.07 3.14 1.32
N ILE A 43 1.70 3.51 0.09
CA ILE A 43 2.29 2.99 -1.13
C ILE A 43 2.84 4.13 -1.98
N THR A 44 4.12 3.99 -2.35
CA THR A 44 4.79 4.89 -3.26
C THR A 44 5.52 4.07 -4.33
N ALA A 45 5.35 4.40 -5.60
CA ALA A 45 5.94 3.64 -6.70
C ALA A 45 6.81 4.48 -7.64
N ILE A 46 7.69 3.81 -8.38
CA ILE A 46 8.55 4.40 -9.41
C ILE A 46 8.55 3.52 -10.67
N GLU A 47 8.54 4.18 -11.83
CA GLU A 47 8.56 3.55 -13.17
C GLU A 47 9.88 2.85 -13.48
N SER A 48 10.99 3.30 -12.86
CA SER A 48 12.32 2.71 -13.06
C SER A 48 13.26 3.04 -11.91
N ALA A 49 14.34 2.28 -11.76
CA ALA A 49 15.35 2.50 -10.72
C ALA A 49 16.07 3.85 -10.81
N SER A 50 15.98 4.54 -11.96
CA SER A 50 16.52 5.88 -12.18
C SER A 50 15.47 6.99 -12.12
N SER A 51 14.20 6.67 -11.83
CA SER A 51 13.16 7.67 -11.72
C SER A 51 13.39 8.54 -10.47
N GLU A 52 13.41 9.86 -10.66
CA GLU A 52 13.54 10.84 -9.59
C GLU A 52 12.19 11.23 -8.97
N TYR A 53 11.09 10.78 -9.57
CA TYR A 53 9.73 11.21 -9.22
C TYR A 53 8.89 10.01 -8.77
N PRO A 54 8.85 9.73 -7.46
CA PRO A 54 7.90 8.77 -6.91
C PRO A 54 6.45 9.27 -7.07
N VAL A 55 5.54 8.32 -7.31
CA VAL A 55 4.10 8.54 -7.35
C VAL A 55 3.46 7.87 -6.14
N ASP A 56 2.67 8.63 -5.40
CA ASP A 56 1.91 8.12 -4.25
C ASP A 56 0.57 7.52 -4.72
N TYR A 57 0.22 6.38 -4.13
CA TYR A 57 -1.03 5.65 -4.38
C TYR A 57 -1.90 5.66 -3.13
N ASP A 58 -3.19 5.39 -3.32
CA ASP A 58 -4.12 5.22 -2.21
C ASP A 58 -3.65 4.08 -1.29
N GLY A 59 -3.62 4.39 0.02
CA GLY A 59 -3.23 3.47 1.07
C GLY A 59 -4.19 2.29 1.19
N ILE A 60 -3.69 1.17 1.71
CA ILE A 60 -4.55 0.04 2.09
C ILE A 60 -4.72 0.03 3.59
N ASP A 61 -5.95 0.26 4.05
CA ASP A 61 -6.30 0.20 5.46
C ASP A 61 -6.31 -1.24 5.97
N ALA A 62 -5.98 -1.41 7.24
CA ALA A 62 -6.14 -2.68 7.94
C ALA A 62 -7.60 -3.12 7.89
N ALA A 63 -7.82 -4.40 7.60
CA ALA A 63 -9.12 -5.01 7.67
C ALA A 63 -9.60 -5.02 9.13
N GLU A 64 -10.81 -4.50 9.36
CA GLU A 64 -11.46 -4.60 10.66
C GLU A 64 -11.62 -6.09 11.05
N SER A 65 -11.10 -6.44 12.23
CA SER A 65 -11.49 -7.65 12.97
C SER A 65 -11.27 -9.00 12.26
N VAL A 66 -10.13 -9.18 11.60
CA VAL A 66 -9.68 -10.51 11.18
C VAL A 66 -8.51 -10.94 12.06
N GLU A 67 -8.82 -11.56 13.20
CA GLU A 67 -7.84 -12.29 14.01
C GLU A 67 -7.50 -13.59 13.28
N ILE A 68 -6.26 -13.70 12.77
CA ILE A 68 -5.71 -14.93 12.17
C ILE A 68 -4.62 -15.47 13.09
#